data_AF-A0A0J8X2G6-F1
#
_entry.id   AF-A0A0J8X2G6-F1
#
_cell.length_a   1.000
_cell.length_b   1.000
_cell.length_c   1.000
_cell.angle_alpha   90.00
_cell.angle_beta   90.00
_cell.angle_gamma   90.00
#
_symmetry.space_group_name_H-M   'P 1'
#
loop_
_entity.id
_entity.type
_entity.pdbx_description
1 polymer ?
#
loop_
_entity_poly.entity_id
_entity_poly.type
_entity_poly.pdbx_seq_one_letter_code
_entity_poly.pdbx_strand_id
1 'polypeptide(L)' 'MSFLYNIQVQVDDTVHEVGGFDTAHAATISAHIEASHFGGLNRPQTGLQEAIEAGEKSIEVRAAAPRITVIVS' A
#
# COMPACT_ATOMS: atom_id res chain seq x y z
N MET A 1 9.25 -1.06 -19.32
CA MET A 1 9.94 -1.28 -18.03
C MET A 1 9.03 -2.16 -17.21
N SER A 2 9.52 -3.28 -16.68
CA SER A 2 8.75 -4.13 -15.74
C SER A 2 9.16 -3.71 -14.34
N PHE A 3 8.21 -3.21 -13.56
CA PHE A 3 8.44 -2.93 -12.15
C PHE A 3 8.30 -4.23 -11.35
N LEU A 4 8.97 -4.31 -10.20
CA LEU A 4 8.85 -5.46 -9.29
C LEU A 4 7.61 -5.37 -8.39
N TYR A 5 7.15 -4.15 -8.11
CA TYR A 5 5.99 -3.87 -7.26
C TYR A 5 5.14 -2.79 -7.90
N ASN A 6 3.92 -3.12 -8.29
CA ASN A 6 2.92 -2.15 -8.68
C ASN A 6 1.95 -1.92 -7.52
N ILE A 7 1.91 -0.67 -7.04
CA ILE A 7 1.17 -0.28 -5.84
C ILE A 7 -0.10 0.46 -6.21
N GLN A 8 -1.19 0.02 -5.61
CA GLN A 8 -2.48 0.69 -5.64
C GLN A 8 -3.00 0.81 -4.20
N VAL A 9 -3.72 1.89 -3.92
CA VAL A 9 -4.40 2.09 -2.63
C VAL A 9 -5.89 2.04 -2.88
N GLN A 10 -6.55 1.03 -2.33
CA GLN A 10 -8.00 0.93 -2.33
C GLN A 10 -8.56 1.61 -1.08
N VAL A 11 -9.47 2.55 -1.29
CA VAL A 11 -10.23 3.26 -0.25
C VAL A 11 -11.70 2.92 -0.44
N ASP A 12 -12.25 2.16 0.49
CA ASP A 12 -13.56 1.51 0.36
C ASP A 12 -13.66 0.74 -0.96
N ASP A 13 -14.43 1.23 -1.94
CA ASP A 13 -14.62 0.61 -3.26
C ASP A 13 -13.82 1.29 -4.38
N THR A 14 -13.05 2.35 -4.06
CA THR A 14 -12.31 3.14 -5.05
C THR A 14 -10.83 2.76 -5.04
N VAL A 15 -10.26 2.48 -6.21
CA VAL A 15 -8.82 2.17 -6.35
C VAL A 15 -8.08 3.39 -6.88
N HIS A 16 -6.99 3.74 -6.19
CA HIS A 16 -6.07 4.81 -6.57
C HIS A 16 -4.73 4.20 -6.96
N GLU A 17 -4.29 4.41 -8.20
CA GLU A 17 -2.97 3.96 -8.63
C GLU A 17 -1.89 4.88 -8.05
N VAL A 18 -0.89 4.27 -7.41
CA VAL A 18 0.27 4.99 -6.85
C VAL A 18 1.43 4.95 -7.84
N GLY A 19 1.69 3.77 -8.40
CA GLY A 19 2.72 3.57 -9.42
C GLY A 19 3.52 2.29 -9.25
N GLY A 20 4.48 2.10 -10.16
CA GLY A 20 5.40 0.97 -10.16
C GLY A 20 6.75 1.30 -9.55
N PHE A 21 7.31 0.35 -8.80
CA PHE A 21 8.56 0.48 -8.06
C PHE A 21 9.45 -0.75 -8.23
N ASP A 22 10.76 -0.51 -8.29
CA ASP A 22 11.77 -1.57 -8.39
C ASP A 22 12.25 -2.06 -7.02
N THR A 23 11.83 -1.43 -5.93
CA THR A 23 12.22 -1.83 -4.56
C THR A 23 11.02 -1.83 -3.62
N ALA A 24 10.99 -2.80 -2.70
CA ALA A 24 9.95 -2.88 -1.68
C ALA A 24 9.95 -1.63 -0.79
N HIS A 25 11.13 -1.03 -0.56
CA HIS A 25 11.28 0.19 0.22
C HIS A 25 10.56 1.39 -0.44
N ALA A 26 10.80 1.65 -1.72
CA ALA A 26 10.13 2.75 -2.45
C ALA A 26 8.62 2.50 -2.58
N ALA A 27 8.23 1.25 -2.81
CA ALA A 27 6.83 0.82 -2.83
C ALA A 27 6.14 1.10 -1.49
N THR A 28 6.78 0.74 -0.38
CA THR A 28 6.27 0.95 0.98
C THR A 28 6.10 2.44 1.28
N ILE A 29 7.12 3.26 1.03
CA ILE A 29 7.07 4.70 1.32
C ILE A 29 5.89 5.32 0.57
N SER A 30 5.77 5.04 -0.72
CA SER A 30 4.72 5.62 -1.57
C SER A 30 3.34 5.13 -1.15
N ALA A 31 3.17 3.83 -0.90
CA ALA A 31 1.94 3.27 -0.36
C ALA A 31 1.54 3.91 0.98
N HIS A 32 2.51 4.08 1.88
CA HIS A 32 2.27 4.65 3.21
C HIS A 32 1.88 6.12 3.15
N ILE A 33 2.57 6.92 2.33
CA ILE A 33 2.23 8.33 2.11
C ILE A 33 0.82 8.45 1.53
N GLU A 34 0.53 7.70 0.46
CA GLU A 34 -0.77 7.79 -0.21
C GLU A 34 -1.90 7.30 0.70
N ALA A 35 -1.73 6.15 1.36
CA ALA A 35 -2.72 5.65 2.31
C ALA A 35 -2.95 6.63 3.48
N SER A 36 -1.89 7.30 3.96
CA SER A 36 -2.00 8.32 5.02
C SER A 36 -2.78 9.54 4.58
N HIS A 37 -2.72 9.90 3.30
CA HIS A 37 -3.48 11.01 2.74
C HIS A 37 -4.99 10.76 2.82
N PHE A 38 -5.42 9.51 2.62
CA PHE A 38 -6.83 9.09 2.74
C PHE A 38 -7.30 8.90 4.19
N GLY A 39 -6.38 8.87 5.16
CA GLY A 39 -6.69 8.95 6.58
C GLY A 39 -5.64 8.31 7.49
N GLY A 40 -5.90 8.37 8.80
CA GLY A 40 -5.01 7.78 9.81
C GLY A 40 -4.85 6.28 9.62
N LEU A 41 -3.60 5.81 9.61
CA LEU A 41 -3.25 4.40 9.42
C LEU A 41 -3.17 3.68 10.76
N ASN A 42 -3.70 2.44 10.79
CA ASN A 42 -3.57 1.55 11.96
C ASN A 42 -2.32 0.68 11.86
N ARG A 43 -1.74 0.55 10.66
CA ARG A 43 -0.53 -0.25 10.41
C ARG A 43 0.67 0.69 10.22
N PRO A 44 1.78 0.48 10.95
CA PRO A 44 2.99 1.27 10.77
C PRO A 44 3.67 0.92 9.44
N GLN A 45 4.49 1.85 8.94
CA GLN A 45 5.25 1.69 7.70
C GLN A 45 6.13 0.43 7.70
N THR A 46 6.75 0.09 8.83
CA THR A 46 7.59 -1.13 8.94
C THR A 46 6.79 -2.40 8.71
N GLY A 47 5.60 -2.51 9.32
CA GLY A 47 4.72 -3.67 9.11
C GLY A 47 4.13 -3.73 7.71
N LEU A 48 4.04 -2.61 6.99
CA LEU A 48 3.69 -2.58 5.57
C LEU A 48 4.85 -3.10 4.70
N GLN A 49 6.08 -2.71 5.03
CA GLN A 49 7.28 -3.19 4.33
C GLN A 49 7.42 -4.70 4.44
N GLU A 50 7.31 -5.24 5.66
CA GLU A 50 7.40 -6.68 5.91
C GLU A 50 6.38 -7.48 5.09
N ALA A 51 5.16 -6.95 4.93
CA ALA A 51 4.11 -7.57 4.13
C ALA A 51 4.42 -7.55 2.63
N ILE A 52 4.92 -6.42 2.11
CA ILE A 52 5.34 -6.30 0.71
C ILE A 52 6.51 -7.27 0.43
N GLU A 53 7.50 -7.33 1.32
CA GLU A 53 8.65 -8.23 1.20
C GLU A 53 8.25 -9.70 1.34
N ALA A 54 7.23 -10.01 2.14
CA ALA A 54 6.61 -11.33 2.23
C ALA A 54 5.79 -11.72 0.99
N GLY A 55 5.59 -10.80 0.04
CA GLY A 55 4.80 -11.03 -1.17
C GLY A 55 3.29 -10.99 -0.94
N GLU A 56 2.83 -10.30 0.11
CA GLU A 56 1.40 -10.05 0.31
C GLU A 56 0.87 -9.14 -0.82
N LYS A 57 -0.20 -9.59 -1.48
CA LYS A 57 -0.84 -8.84 -2.58
C LYS A 57 -1.87 -7.83 -2.13
N SER A 58 -2.35 -7.95 -0.89
CA SER A 58 -3.41 -7.12 -0.33
C SER A 58 -3.16 -6.95 1.15
N ILE A 59 -2.82 -5.73 1.55
CA ILE A 59 -2.35 -5.40 2.89
C ILE A 59 -3.32 -4.37 3.46
N GLU A 60 -4.17 -4.81 4.39
CA GLU A 60 -5.09 -3.91 5.07
C GLU A 60 -4.29 -3.01 6.03
N VAL A 61 -4.38 -1.70 5.82
CA VAL A 61 -3.69 -0.69 6.64
C VAL A 61 -4.66 0.08 7.55
N ARG A 62 -5.97 0.00 7.25
CA ARG A 62 -7.05 0.51 8.09
C ARG A 62 -8.34 -0.29 7.87
N ALA A 63 -8.85 -0.91 8.93
CA ALA A 63 -10.11 -1.66 8.92
C ALA A 63 -11.36 -0.76 9.10
N ALA A 64 -11.22 0.39 9.75
CA ALA A 64 -12.31 1.31 10.05
C ALA A 64 -12.62 2.23 8.87
N ALA A 65 -13.88 2.62 8.66
CA ALA A 65 -14.29 3.48 7.56
C ALA A 65 -13.55 4.85 7.55
N PRO A 66 -13.04 5.34 6.39
CA PRO A 66 -12.93 4.59 5.13
C PRO A 66 -11.92 3.45 5.26
N ARG A 67 -12.28 2.25 4.78
CA ARG A 67 -11.39 1.07 4.81
C ARG A 67 -10.27 1.30 3.81
N ILE A 68 -9.02 1.13 4.23
CA ILE A 68 -7.85 1.37 3.37
C ILE A 68 -7.02 0.09 3.26
N THR A 69 -6.79 -0.34 2.03
CA THR A 69 -6.02 -1.53 1.68
C THR A 69 -5.00 -1.19 0.61
N VAL A 70 -3.75 -1.59 0.82
CA VAL A 70 -2.68 -1.47 -0.17
C VAL A 70 -2.67 -2.74 -1.00
N ILE A 71 -2.81 -2.62 -2.32
CA ILE A 71 -2.74 -3.72 -3.27
C ILE A 71 -1.36 -3.69 -3.92
N VAL A 72 -0.70 -4.84 -3.95
CA VAL A 72 0.64 -5.05 -4.51
C VAL A 72 0.53 -6.07 -5.62
N SER A 73 1.00 -5.71 -6.81
CA SER A 73 0.88 -6.51 -8.04
C SER A 73 2.20 -6.61 -8.80
#